data_AF-A0A090YIH5-F1
#
_entry.id   AF-A0A090YIH5-F1
#
_cell.length_a   1.000
_cell.length_b   1.000
_cell.length_c   1.000
_cell.angle_alpha   90.00
_cell.angle_beta   90.00
_cell.angle_gamma   90.00
#
_symmetry.space_group_name_H-M   'P 1'
#
loop_
_entity.id
_entity.type
_entity.pdbx_description
1 polymer ?
#
loop_
_entity_poly.entity_id
_entity_poly.type
_entity_poly.pdbx_seq_one_letter_code
_entity_poly.pdbx_strand_id
1 'polypeptide(L)'
;MMNQKDKERQEQVAHIIKIPDEYQLVVDDDQTVDEPLHVLWWEHKADEEKWIQISLNRHTGNLLELDVCDEDYFPLANQEMDEEKAKEIASEFIKKHLPTKYDLYTYVYVEEWRDSKKVRYLQEVNGYPLPHTGCAVRIHPSGNVVAFHHDGGVKEKPLWPECIVDKEVVLANLKDRQDMRLVFINISPDLLEYESGEVIHGYRLVYEPEPSQTFIDASTGEDLFGPEHYRLAPTVAVTKPEKDRQQIENIFDLLDWDEEKFVKVAESEDGYEIRMKFVPKEELQEELEKKDTYLMDDFCEKHLPMLKYDNLVGIGVEKSTNKLLRYMKWSPDKEEKIILSREQCLYKALQFLEQVIPDATEYLRLLDDYDEEDSPGRFCFTDM
;
A
#
# COMPACT_ATOMS: atom_id res chain seq x y z
N MET A 1 -3.74 -32.91 -16.57
CA MET A 1 -3.68 -32.68 -18.03
C MET A 1 -3.93 -31.20 -18.22
N MET A 2 -3.00 -30.46 -18.81
CA MET A 2 -3.04 -29.00 -18.85
C MET A 2 -4.14 -28.50 -19.78
N ASN A 3 -4.91 -27.48 -19.35
CA ASN A 3 -6.00 -26.91 -20.13
C ASN A 3 -5.47 -26.26 -21.42
N GLN A 4 -6.24 -26.32 -22.51
CA GLN A 4 -5.86 -25.74 -23.81
C GLN A 4 -5.59 -24.22 -23.69
N LYS A 5 -6.42 -23.52 -22.92
CA LYS A 5 -6.29 -22.08 -22.66
C LYS A 5 -4.97 -21.73 -21.97
N ASP A 6 -4.56 -22.53 -20.98
CA ASP A 6 -3.29 -22.36 -20.27
C ASP A 6 -2.10 -22.48 -21.24
N LYS A 7 -2.12 -23.47 -22.15
CA LYS A 7 -1.07 -23.63 -23.16
C LYS A 7 -0.98 -22.44 -24.12
N GLU A 8 -2.12 -21.95 -24.58
CA GLU A 8 -2.19 -20.78 -25.46
C GLU A 8 -1.57 -19.54 -24.79
N ARG A 9 -1.87 -19.31 -23.50
CA ARG A 9 -1.28 -18.19 -22.74
C ARG A 9 0.19 -18.38 -22.43
N GLN A 10 0.63 -19.60 -22.12
CA GLN A 10 2.05 -19.89 -21.97
C GLN A 10 2.84 -19.61 -23.27
N GLU A 11 2.32 -20.01 -24.43
CA GLU A 11 2.93 -19.73 -25.73
C GLU A 11 2.96 -18.21 -26.02
N GLN A 12 1.90 -17.49 -25.66
CA GLN A 12 1.83 -16.03 -25.81
C GLN A 12 2.95 -15.32 -25.03
N VAL A 13 3.20 -15.72 -23.78
CA VAL A 13 4.19 -15.05 -22.91
C VAL A 13 5.58 -15.68 -22.91
N ALA A 14 5.79 -16.78 -23.65
CA ALA A 14 7.06 -17.51 -23.71
C ALA A 14 8.27 -16.65 -24.12
N HIS A 15 8.03 -15.56 -24.84
CA HIS A 15 9.05 -14.60 -25.23
C HIS A 15 9.46 -13.63 -24.10
N ILE A 16 8.68 -13.55 -23.02
CA ILE A 16 8.96 -12.78 -21.79
C ILE A 16 9.59 -13.70 -20.74
N ILE A 17 8.88 -14.78 -20.41
CA ILE A 17 9.29 -15.76 -19.39
C ILE A 17 8.73 -17.13 -19.76
N LYS A 18 9.47 -18.20 -19.44
CA LYS A 18 8.99 -19.57 -19.59
C LYS A 18 8.22 -19.96 -18.34
N ILE A 19 6.93 -20.26 -18.46
CA ILE A 19 6.09 -20.76 -17.36
C ILE A 19 6.21 -22.29 -17.26
N PRO A 20 6.62 -22.87 -16.12
CA PRO A 20 6.72 -24.32 -15.94
C PRO A 20 5.35 -25.01 -15.81
N ASP A 21 5.32 -26.33 -16.06
CA ASP A 21 4.12 -27.15 -15.95
C ASP A 21 3.60 -27.31 -14.50
N GLU A 22 4.39 -26.96 -13.47
CA GLU A 22 3.94 -26.95 -12.08
C GLU A 22 3.06 -25.74 -11.74
N TYR A 23 3.00 -24.75 -12.63
CA TYR A 23 2.10 -23.62 -12.54
C TYR A 23 0.80 -23.87 -13.32
N GLN A 24 -0.30 -23.27 -12.89
CA GLN A 24 -1.60 -23.29 -13.58
C GLN A 24 -2.17 -21.89 -13.71
N LEU A 25 -2.72 -21.59 -14.88
CA LEU A 25 -3.40 -20.32 -15.13
C LEU A 25 -4.66 -20.25 -14.26
N VAL A 26 -4.79 -19.17 -13.48
CA VAL A 26 -5.94 -18.88 -12.62
C VAL A 26 -6.64 -17.57 -12.99
N VAL A 27 -5.94 -16.61 -13.60
CA VAL A 27 -6.52 -15.38 -14.16
C VAL A 27 -6.10 -15.21 -15.62
N ASP A 28 -7.06 -14.86 -16.46
CA ASP A 28 -6.91 -14.40 -17.84
C ASP A 28 -8.05 -13.44 -18.12
N ASP A 29 -7.84 -12.19 -17.68
CA ASP A 29 -8.83 -11.14 -17.66
C ASP A 29 -8.39 -9.93 -18.49
N ASP A 30 -9.08 -9.72 -19.60
CA ASP A 30 -8.97 -8.55 -20.47
C ASP A 30 -10.25 -7.70 -20.49
N GLN A 31 -11.18 -7.92 -19.56
CA GLN A 31 -12.52 -7.33 -19.57
C GLN A 31 -12.81 -6.49 -18.34
N THR A 32 -12.57 -7.00 -17.14
CA THR A 32 -13.00 -6.32 -15.89
C THR A 32 -11.90 -5.44 -15.29
N VAL A 33 -10.66 -5.67 -15.69
CA VAL A 33 -9.52 -4.83 -15.29
C VAL A 33 -9.53 -3.48 -16.01
N ASP A 34 -8.96 -2.46 -15.35
CA ASP A 34 -8.85 -1.10 -15.87
C ASP A 34 -8.25 -1.07 -17.29
N GLU A 35 -8.80 -0.19 -18.15
CA GLU A 35 -8.24 0.00 -19.47
C GLU A 35 -6.84 0.65 -19.38
N PRO A 36 -5.81 0.12 -20.08
CA PRO A 36 -5.83 -0.91 -21.11
C PRO A 36 -5.15 -2.24 -20.68
N LEU A 37 -5.49 -2.82 -19.52
CA LEU A 37 -4.83 -4.01 -18.98
C LEU A 37 -5.42 -5.33 -19.51
N HIS A 38 -4.55 -6.33 -19.70
CA HIS A 38 -4.87 -7.74 -19.82
C HIS A 38 -4.00 -8.48 -18.81
N VAL A 39 -4.60 -9.00 -17.74
CA VAL A 39 -3.88 -9.62 -16.62
C VAL A 39 -3.90 -11.13 -16.76
N LEU A 40 -2.72 -11.73 -16.70
CA LEU A 40 -2.50 -13.17 -16.68
C LEU A 40 -1.83 -13.54 -15.35
N TRP A 41 -2.41 -14.50 -14.63
CA TRP A 41 -1.90 -14.95 -13.34
C TRP A 41 -1.80 -16.47 -13.31
N TRP A 42 -0.64 -16.96 -12.88
CA TRP A 42 -0.41 -18.38 -12.64
C TRP A 42 -0.06 -18.63 -11.19
N GLU A 43 -0.68 -19.65 -10.59
CA GLU A 43 -0.35 -20.14 -9.26
C GLU A 43 0.37 -21.49 -9.35
N HIS A 44 1.29 -21.73 -8.43
CA HIS A 44 1.93 -23.02 -8.31
C HIS A 44 0.93 -24.05 -7.74
N LYS A 45 0.83 -25.22 -8.39
CA LYS A 45 -0.19 -26.24 -8.10
C LYS A 45 -0.14 -26.82 -6.68
N ALA A 46 1.01 -26.75 -6.02
CA ALA A 46 1.19 -27.27 -4.66
C ALA A 46 1.30 -26.17 -3.60
N ASP A 47 1.39 -24.89 -4.00
CA ASP A 47 1.65 -23.78 -3.10
C ASP A 47 1.11 -22.47 -3.71
N GLU A 48 -0.10 -22.06 -3.32
CA GLU A 48 -0.77 -20.89 -3.89
C GLU A 48 -0.06 -19.57 -3.53
N GLU A 49 0.84 -19.55 -2.53
CA GLU A 49 1.67 -18.37 -2.22
C GLU A 49 2.74 -18.14 -3.29
N LYS A 50 3.05 -19.15 -4.12
CA LYS A 50 3.96 -19.05 -5.25
C LYS A 50 3.22 -18.74 -6.53
N TRP A 51 3.54 -17.60 -7.15
CA TRP A 51 2.81 -17.15 -8.33
C TRP A 51 3.63 -16.34 -9.33
N ILE A 52 3.10 -16.23 -10.54
CA ILE A 52 3.65 -15.43 -11.64
C ILE A 52 2.52 -14.57 -12.21
N GLN A 53 2.72 -13.26 -12.22
CA GLN A 53 1.78 -12.31 -12.79
C GLN A 53 2.42 -11.62 -14.00
N ILE A 54 1.65 -11.50 -15.08
CA ILE A 54 2.03 -10.77 -16.28
C ILE A 54 0.87 -9.87 -16.68
N SER A 55 1.11 -8.57 -16.71
CA SER A 55 0.16 -7.58 -17.21
C SER A 55 0.60 -7.13 -18.60
N LEU A 56 -0.27 -7.32 -19.59
CA LEU A 56 -0.07 -6.87 -20.97
C LEU A 56 -1.00 -5.70 -21.28
N ASN A 57 -0.61 -4.86 -22.23
CA ASN A 57 -1.52 -3.89 -22.80
C ASN A 57 -2.50 -4.62 -23.74
N ARG A 58 -3.81 -4.60 -23.43
CA ARG A 58 -4.83 -5.38 -24.16
C ARG A 58 -4.91 -5.06 -25.65
N HIS A 59 -4.54 -3.85 -26.06
CA HIS A 59 -4.62 -3.42 -27.46
C HIS A 59 -3.35 -3.70 -28.26
N THR A 60 -2.18 -3.66 -27.61
CA THR A 60 -0.88 -3.76 -28.30
C THR A 60 -0.14 -5.06 -28.01
N GLY A 61 -0.51 -5.79 -26.96
CA GLY A 61 0.21 -6.96 -26.46
C GLY A 61 1.56 -6.65 -25.79
N ASN A 62 1.91 -5.37 -25.64
CA ASN A 62 3.16 -4.96 -25.01
C ASN A 62 3.16 -5.28 -23.52
N LEU A 63 4.32 -5.67 -22.99
CA LEU A 63 4.52 -5.89 -21.56
C LEU A 63 4.34 -4.57 -20.78
N LEU A 64 3.44 -4.60 -19.80
CA LEU A 64 3.26 -3.54 -18.82
C LEU A 64 3.85 -3.92 -17.47
N GLU A 65 3.69 -5.18 -17.07
CA GLU A 65 4.19 -5.65 -15.78
C GLU A 65 4.55 -7.12 -15.84
N LEU A 66 5.60 -7.48 -15.11
CA LEU A 66 5.97 -8.85 -14.78
C LEU A 66 6.28 -8.86 -13.30
N ASP A 67 5.75 -9.83 -12.56
CA ASP A 67 6.22 -10.14 -11.23
C ASP A 67 6.19 -11.64 -10.97
N VAL A 68 7.27 -12.14 -10.37
CA VAL A 68 7.47 -13.54 -10.02
C VAL A 68 7.63 -13.61 -8.51
N CYS A 69 6.61 -14.11 -7.85
CA CYS A 69 6.62 -14.38 -6.41
C CYS A 69 6.89 -15.86 -6.17
N ASP A 70 8.11 -16.30 -6.50
CA ASP A 70 8.63 -17.61 -6.12
C ASP A 70 10.14 -17.48 -6.03
N GLU A 71 10.67 -17.46 -4.81
CA GLU A 71 12.11 -17.30 -4.57
C GLU A 71 12.92 -18.48 -5.10
N ASP A 72 12.30 -19.66 -5.25
CA ASP A 72 12.93 -20.87 -5.78
C ASP A 72 12.78 -21.01 -7.29
N TYR A 73 12.08 -20.09 -7.94
CA TYR A 73 11.76 -20.18 -9.37
C TYR A 73 13.01 -20.29 -10.23
N PHE A 74 14.04 -19.53 -9.84
CA PHE A 74 15.36 -19.61 -10.42
C PHE A 74 16.35 -20.18 -9.41
N PRO A 75 17.28 -21.05 -9.83
CA PRO A 75 18.30 -21.54 -8.93
C PRO A 75 19.15 -20.38 -8.41
N LEU A 76 19.45 -20.40 -7.11
CA LEU A 76 20.39 -19.45 -6.52
C LEU A 76 21.74 -19.54 -7.24
N ALA A 77 22.27 -18.38 -7.60
CA ALA A 77 23.63 -18.32 -8.11
C ALA A 77 24.62 -18.38 -6.94
N ASN A 78 25.73 -19.08 -7.14
CA ASN A 78 26.82 -19.13 -6.15
C ASN A 78 27.64 -17.83 -6.09
N GLN A 79 27.30 -16.82 -6.89
CA GLN A 79 28.03 -15.57 -7.00
C GLN A 79 27.03 -14.40 -7.00
N GLU A 80 27.37 -13.34 -6.28
CA GLU A 80 26.62 -12.09 -6.28
C GLU A 80 26.55 -11.46 -7.68
N MET A 81 25.42 -10.83 -7.96
CA MET A 81 25.20 -10.11 -9.20
C MET A 81 25.97 -8.79 -9.21
N ASP A 82 26.89 -8.65 -10.16
CA ASP A 82 27.58 -7.39 -10.43
C ASP A 82 26.61 -6.33 -11.00
N GLU A 83 26.80 -5.06 -10.60
CA GLU A 83 25.92 -3.97 -11.01
C GLU A 83 25.95 -3.68 -12.50
N GLU A 84 27.14 -3.72 -13.13
CA GLU A 84 27.26 -3.46 -14.57
C GLU A 84 26.61 -4.58 -15.37
N LYS A 85 26.76 -5.83 -14.91
CA LYS A 85 26.03 -6.96 -15.49
C LYS A 85 24.52 -6.84 -15.31
N ALA A 86 24.05 -6.38 -14.15
CA ALA A 86 22.62 -6.15 -13.91
C ALA A 86 22.06 -5.08 -14.87
N LYS A 87 22.79 -3.98 -15.07
CA LYS A 87 22.45 -2.93 -16.04
C LYS A 87 22.41 -3.47 -17.47
N GLU A 88 23.37 -4.29 -17.86
CA GLU A 88 23.42 -4.91 -19.20
C GLU A 88 22.15 -5.74 -19.46
N ILE A 89 21.82 -6.67 -18.55
CA ILE A 89 20.63 -7.53 -18.63
C ILE A 89 19.36 -6.68 -18.68
N ALA A 90 19.24 -5.69 -17.80
CA ALA A 90 18.08 -4.80 -17.74
C ALA A 90 17.91 -3.98 -19.02
N SER A 91 19.01 -3.45 -19.58
CA SER A 91 19.00 -2.66 -20.79
C SER A 91 18.62 -3.50 -22.02
N GLU A 92 19.10 -4.74 -22.11
CA GLU A 92 18.66 -5.67 -23.16
C GLU A 92 17.17 -5.97 -23.05
N PHE A 93 16.67 -6.22 -21.83
CA PHE A 93 15.26 -6.46 -21.58
C PHE A 93 14.39 -5.27 -21.99
N ILE A 94 14.75 -4.04 -21.59
CA ILE A 94 13.97 -2.84 -21.94
C ILE A 94 14.04 -2.55 -23.44
N LYS A 95 15.20 -2.69 -24.09
CA LYS A 95 15.29 -2.49 -25.56
C LYS A 95 14.38 -3.45 -26.32
N LYS A 96 14.22 -4.67 -25.82
CA LYS A 96 13.34 -5.69 -26.40
C LYS A 96 11.87 -5.36 -26.21
N HIS A 97 11.46 -4.96 -25.00
CA HIS A 97 10.05 -4.79 -24.64
C HIS A 97 9.53 -3.34 -24.76
N LEU A 98 10.42 -2.35 -24.79
CA LEU A 98 10.14 -0.90 -24.90
C LEU A 98 11.08 -0.18 -25.88
N PRO A 99 11.17 -0.63 -27.15
CA PRO A 99 12.17 -0.14 -28.10
C PRO A 99 12.07 1.36 -28.39
N THR A 100 10.87 1.96 -28.31
CA THR A 100 10.64 3.38 -28.61
C THR A 100 10.83 4.31 -27.42
N LYS A 101 10.95 3.77 -26.20
CA LYS A 101 11.05 4.57 -24.96
C LYS A 101 12.41 4.52 -24.29
N TYR A 102 13.22 3.50 -24.59
CA TYR A 102 14.53 3.31 -23.95
C TYR A 102 15.41 4.57 -24.01
N ASP A 103 15.52 5.20 -25.17
CA ASP A 103 16.36 6.39 -25.37
C ASP A 103 15.86 7.65 -24.66
N LEU A 104 14.64 7.63 -24.11
CA LEU A 104 14.06 8.74 -23.35
C LEU A 104 14.47 8.69 -21.88
N TYR A 105 14.88 7.51 -21.39
CA TYR A 105 15.36 7.32 -20.04
C TYR A 105 16.86 7.60 -20.00
N THR A 106 17.20 8.67 -19.31
CA THR A 106 18.53 9.31 -19.36
C THR A 106 19.29 9.13 -18.06
N TYR A 107 18.61 8.77 -16.98
CA TYR A 107 19.20 8.50 -15.67
C TYR A 107 18.98 7.04 -15.30
N VAL A 108 20.06 6.32 -14.98
CA VAL A 108 20.03 4.89 -14.64
C VAL A 108 20.85 4.64 -13.38
N TYR A 109 20.26 3.97 -12.41
CA TYR A 109 20.95 3.56 -11.18
C TYR A 109 20.44 2.20 -10.68
N VAL A 110 21.19 1.61 -9.76
CA VAL A 110 20.93 0.27 -9.21
C VAL A 110 20.64 0.40 -7.72
N GLU A 111 19.57 -0.25 -7.28
CA GLU A 111 19.21 -0.42 -5.88
C GLU A 111 19.43 -1.90 -5.50
N GLU A 112 19.94 -2.14 -4.30
CA GLU A 112 19.95 -3.48 -3.72
C GLU A 112 18.57 -3.79 -3.15
N TRP A 113 18.03 -4.97 -3.49
CA TRP A 113 16.73 -5.42 -3.02
C TRP A 113 16.81 -6.87 -2.59
N ARG A 114 16.96 -7.11 -1.28
CA ARG A 114 17.30 -8.45 -0.75
C ARG A 114 18.52 -9.01 -1.50
N ASP A 115 18.43 -10.23 -2.03
CA ASP A 115 19.47 -10.85 -2.84
C ASP A 115 19.43 -10.44 -4.33
N SER A 116 18.50 -9.57 -4.73
CA SER A 116 18.33 -9.14 -6.13
C SER A 116 18.83 -7.71 -6.35
N LYS A 117 19.12 -7.37 -7.60
CA LYS A 117 19.45 -5.99 -8.01
C LYS A 117 18.24 -5.41 -8.75
N LYS A 118 17.81 -4.20 -8.36
CA LYS A 118 16.75 -3.46 -9.04
C LYS A 118 17.38 -2.31 -9.83
N VAL A 119 17.31 -2.37 -11.15
CA VAL A 119 17.81 -1.31 -12.03
C VAL A 119 16.65 -0.38 -12.37
N ARG A 120 16.79 0.90 -12.05
CA ARG A 120 15.80 1.94 -12.33
C ARG A 120 16.24 2.81 -13.49
N TYR A 121 15.29 3.09 -14.37
CA TYR A 121 15.44 3.96 -15.54
C TYR A 121 14.48 5.12 -15.39
N LEU A 122 15.00 6.35 -15.32
CA LEU A 122 14.23 7.56 -15.10
C LEU A 122 14.51 8.56 -16.23
N GLN A 123 13.59 9.49 -16.44
CA GLN A 123 13.91 10.72 -17.17
C GLN A 123 14.75 11.63 -16.29
N GLU A 124 15.58 12.46 -16.90
CA GLU A 124 16.34 13.49 -16.18
C GLU A 124 16.15 14.88 -16.77
N VAL A 125 16.37 15.89 -15.94
CA VAL A 125 16.55 17.28 -16.36
C VAL A 125 17.87 17.78 -15.78
N ASN A 126 18.82 18.14 -16.66
CA ASN A 126 20.16 18.60 -16.30
C ASN A 126 20.90 17.72 -15.27
N GLY A 127 20.80 16.39 -15.42
CA GLY A 127 21.46 15.41 -14.55
C GLY A 127 20.72 15.09 -13.26
N TYR A 128 19.52 15.64 -13.04
CA TYR A 128 18.68 15.33 -11.89
C TYR A 128 17.53 14.40 -12.30
N PRO A 129 17.30 13.29 -11.56
CA PRO A 129 16.23 12.36 -11.87
C PRO A 129 14.86 13.01 -11.66
N LEU A 130 13.95 12.79 -12.60
CA LEU A 130 12.56 13.21 -12.51
C LEU A 130 11.75 12.09 -11.81
N PRO A 131 11.21 12.32 -10.60
CA PRO A 131 10.49 11.28 -9.86
C PRO A 131 9.21 10.84 -10.58
N HIS A 132 8.78 9.61 -10.30
CA HIS A 132 7.58 8.99 -10.91
C HIS A 132 7.62 9.04 -12.45
N THR A 133 8.80 8.78 -13.03
CA THR A 133 8.98 8.57 -14.46
C THR A 133 9.69 7.26 -14.73
N GLY A 134 9.56 6.75 -15.95
CA GLY A 134 10.31 5.62 -16.47
C GLY A 134 9.83 4.25 -16.01
N CYS A 135 10.76 3.36 -15.66
CA CYS A 135 10.49 1.98 -15.32
C CYS A 135 11.60 1.36 -14.46
N ALA A 136 11.31 0.20 -13.88
CA ALA A 136 12.29 -0.57 -13.13
C ALA A 136 12.29 -2.04 -13.54
N VAL A 137 13.47 -2.66 -13.50
CA VAL A 137 13.69 -4.08 -13.78
C VAL A 137 14.40 -4.70 -12.57
N ARG A 138 13.88 -5.79 -12.04
CA ARG A 138 14.51 -6.56 -10.95
C ARG A 138 15.14 -7.82 -11.50
N ILE A 139 16.42 -8.01 -11.20
CA ILE A 139 17.25 -9.12 -11.69
C ILE A 139 17.65 -10.01 -10.53
N HIS A 140 17.30 -11.28 -10.64
CA HIS A 140 17.70 -12.34 -9.71
C HIS A 140 19.21 -12.64 -9.83
N PRO A 141 19.90 -13.12 -8.77
CA PRO A 141 21.30 -13.54 -8.82
C PRO A 141 21.71 -14.44 -9.99
N SER A 142 20.78 -15.24 -10.49
CA SER A 142 21.00 -16.12 -11.66
C SER A 142 21.06 -15.39 -13.01
N GLY A 143 20.80 -14.08 -13.03
CA GLY A 143 20.78 -13.25 -14.25
C GLY A 143 19.43 -13.25 -14.98
N ASN A 144 18.36 -13.72 -14.34
CA ASN A 144 17.02 -13.69 -14.91
C ASN A 144 16.22 -12.49 -14.39
N VAL A 145 15.38 -11.93 -15.25
CA VAL A 145 14.43 -10.88 -14.87
C VAL A 145 13.27 -11.53 -14.11
N VAL A 146 13.05 -11.08 -12.86
CA VAL A 146 11.97 -11.56 -11.99
C VAL A 146 10.86 -10.54 -11.80
N ALA A 147 11.13 -9.25 -12.04
CA ALA A 147 10.08 -8.26 -12.07
C ALA A 147 10.38 -7.12 -13.03
N PHE A 148 9.32 -6.52 -13.57
CA PHE A 148 9.35 -5.34 -14.40
C PHE A 148 8.07 -4.54 -14.17
N HIS A 149 8.18 -3.22 -13.96
CA HIS A 149 7.02 -2.32 -13.87
C HIS A 149 7.33 -0.95 -14.47
N HIS A 150 6.30 -0.28 -14.98
CA HIS A 150 6.36 1.11 -15.42
C HIS A 150 6.11 2.06 -14.24
N ASP A 151 7.06 2.93 -13.95
CA ASP A 151 6.96 3.97 -12.92
C ASP A 151 6.44 5.28 -13.53
N GLY A 152 5.25 5.28 -14.12
CA GLY A 152 4.64 6.49 -14.71
C GLY A 152 5.18 6.91 -16.09
N GLY A 153 6.12 6.16 -16.67
CA GLY A 153 6.52 6.27 -18.08
C GLY A 153 7.15 7.61 -18.46
N VAL A 154 6.92 8.05 -19.69
CA VAL A 154 7.50 9.30 -20.23
C VAL A 154 6.54 10.46 -19.95
N LYS A 155 7.05 11.48 -19.27
CA LYS A 155 6.35 12.73 -18.96
C LYS A 155 7.00 13.92 -19.67
N GLU A 156 6.25 15.01 -19.74
CA GLU A 156 6.78 16.31 -20.14
C GLU A 156 7.85 16.77 -19.14
N LYS A 157 9.02 17.15 -19.64
CA LYS A 157 10.12 17.59 -18.78
C LYS A 157 9.86 19.03 -18.32
N PRO A 158 9.99 19.33 -17.03
CA PRO A 158 9.90 20.71 -16.55
C PRO A 158 11.02 21.57 -17.15
N LEU A 159 10.79 22.88 -17.24
CA LEU A 159 11.82 23.83 -17.62
C LEU A 159 12.87 23.94 -16.53
N TRP A 160 14.13 24.01 -16.93
CA TRP A 160 15.22 24.30 -16.00
C TRP A 160 15.21 25.80 -15.64
N PRO A 161 15.32 26.16 -14.35
CA PRO A 161 15.41 27.55 -13.94
C PRO A 161 16.57 28.30 -14.59
N GLU A 162 16.37 29.58 -14.95
CA GLU A 162 17.43 30.43 -15.53
C GLU A 162 18.55 30.74 -14.52
N CYS A 163 18.22 30.75 -13.23
CA CYS A 163 19.15 30.97 -12.13
C CYS A 163 18.85 29.94 -11.04
N ILE A 164 19.90 29.46 -10.38
CA ILE A 164 19.80 28.60 -9.20
C ILE A 164 20.51 29.30 -8.05
N VAL A 165 19.82 29.46 -6.94
CA VAL A 165 20.39 30.01 -5.72
C VAL A 165 21.44 29.04 -5.17
N ASP A 166 22.56 29.61 -4.76
CA ASP A 166 23.67 28.87 -4.17
C ASP A 166 23.24 28.08 -2.92
N LYS A 167 23.69 26.83 -2.81
CA LYS A 167 23.27 25.90 -1.76
C LYS A 167 23.60 26.43 -0.37
N GLU A 168 24.73 27.10 -0.22
CA GLU A 168 25.20 27.65 1.05
C GLU A 168 24.30 28.81 1.51
N VAL A 169 23.75 29.59 0.57
CA VAL A 169 22.74 30.62 0.88
C VAL A 169 21.43 29.99 1.36
N VAL A 170 20.94 28.96 0.67
CA VAL A 170 19.73 28.23 1.09
C VAL A 170 19.91 27.61 2.48
N LEU A 171 21.07 26.99 2.74
CA LEU A 171 21.38 26.40 4.05
C LEU A 171 21.49 27.44 5.16
N ALA A 172 22.03 28.63 4.89
CA ALA A 172 22.06 29.72 5.86
C ALA A 172 20.64 30.20 6.20
N ASN A 173 19.80 30.42 5.19
CA ASN A 173 18.40 30.81 5.37
C ASN A 173 17.61 29.76 6.16
N LEU A 174 17.81 28.47 5.85
CA LEU A 174 17.19 27.37 6.59
C LEU A 174 17.60 27.38 8.06
N LYS A 175 18.89 27.52 8.35
CA LYS A 175 19.40 27.57 9.74
C LYS A 175 18.85 28.75 10.52
N ASP A 176 18.75 29.92 9.90
CA ASP A 176 18.28 31.14 10.57
C ASP A 176 16.79 31.09 10.93
N ARG A 177 15.99 30.32 10.19
CA ARG A 177 14.54 30.17 10.40
C ARG A 177 14.12 28.86 11.08
N GLN A 178 15.05 27.92 11.25
CA GLN A 178 14.76 26.60 11.82
C GLN A 178 14.40 26.72 13.30
N ASP A 179 13.21 26.27 13.67
CA ASP A 179 12.87 26.07 15.07
C ASP A 179 13.25 24.65 15.51
N MET A 180 13.57 24.50 16.79
CA MET A 180 13.95 23.22 17.39
C MET A 180 13.05 22.95 18.59
N ARG A 181 12.20 21.93 18.48
CA ARG A 181 11.30 21.51 19.54
C ARG A 181 11.94 20.40 20.37
N LEU A 182 11.79 20.49 21.68
CA LEU A 182 12.24 19.45 22.60
C LEU A 182 11.16 18.35 22.72
N VAL A 183 11.50 17.11 22.37
CA VAL A 183 10.56 15.96 22.33
C VAL A 183 11.21 14.69 22.86
N PHE A 184 10.40 13.77 23.39
CA PHE A 184 10.85 12.40 23.67
C PHE A 184 10.63 11.53 22.43
N ILE A 185 11.68 10.86 21.96
CA ILE A 185 11.57 9.82 20.93
C ILE A 185 11.95 8.47 21.51
N ASN A 186 11.31 7.40 21.04
CA ASN A 186 11.75 6.04 21.33
C ASN A 186 12.81 5.62 20.31
N ILE A 187 14.04 5.42 20.77
CA ILE A 187 15.15 5.03 19.92
C ILE A 187 15.12 3.50 19.75
N SER A 188 14.77 3.05 18.54
CA SER A 188 14.89 1.65 18.13
C SER A 188 16.20 1.42 17.39
N PRO A 189 17.03 0.43 17.78
CA PRO A 189 18.29 0.12 17.10
C PRO A 189 18.12 -0.25 15.63
N ASP A 190 16.98 -0.85 15.27
CA ASP A 190 16.77 -1.46 13.95
C ASP A 190 16.72 -0.43 12.81
N LEU A 191 16.61 0.87 13.16
CA LEU A 191 16.47 1.97 12.21
C LEU A 191 17.69 2.89 12.16
N LEU A 192 18.72 2.67 12.99
CA LEU A 192 19.84 3.60 13.16
C LEU A 192 21.20 2.89 13.25
N GLU A 193 22.14 3.29 12.40
CA GLU A 193 23.54 2.93 12.54
C GLU A 193 24.24 3.87 13.55
N TYR A 194 24.86 3.30 14.58
CA TYR A 194 25.58 4.07 15.60
C TYR A 194 27.07 4.09 15.30
N GLU A 195 27.63 5.26 14.99
CA GLU A 195 29.08 5.44 14.77
C GLU A 195 29.92 5.03 16.00
N SER A 196 29.36 5.14 17.22
CA SER A 196 30.04 4.80 18.46
C SER A 196 29.99 3.30 18.83
N GLY A 197 29.19 2.50 18.11
CA GLY A 197 28.99 1.07 18.39
C GLY A 197 28.21 0.74 19.68
N GLU A 198 27.83 1.75 20.48
CA GLU A 198 27.01 1.55 21.68
C GLU A 198 25.54 1.66 21.31
N VAL A 199 24.84 0.51 21.33
CA VAL A 199 23.42 0.45 21.02
C VAL A 199 22.62 1.08 22.15
N ILE A 200 21.96 2.18 21.83
CA ILE A 200 21.10 2.91 22.76
C ILE A 200 19.66 2.46 22.53
N HIS A 201 19.01 2.01 23.61
CA HIS A 201 17.59 1.65 23.60
C HIS A 201 16.76 2.64 24.41
N GLY A 202 15.50 2.81 24.01
CA GLY A 202 14.46 3.44 24.80
C GLY A 202 14.29 4.94 24.56
N TYR A 203 13.50 5.58 25.43
CA TYR A 203 13.14 6.98 25.28
C TYR A 203 14.31 7.92 25.55
N ARG A 204 14.51 8.89 24.65
CA ARG A 204 15.45 10.00 24.85
C ARG A 204 14.80 11.33 24.52
N LEU A 205 15.18 12.32 25.32
CA LEU A 205 14.86 13.71 25.07
C LEU A 205 15.81 14.24 24.00
N VAL A 206 15.27 14.68 22.86
CA VAL A 206 16.01 15.17 21.70
C VAL A 206 15.46 16.52 21.27
N TYR A 207 16.27 17.26 20.50
CA TYR A 207 15.79 18.40 19.73
C TYR A 207 15.41 17.94 18.33
N GLU A 208 14.16 18.10 17.96
CA GLU A 208 13.63 17.80 16.63
C GLU A 208 13.44 19.12 15.85
N PRO A 209 13.89 19.21 14.58
CA PRO A 209 13.63 20.37 13.75
C PRO A 209 12.14 20.50 13.42
N GLU A 210 11.58 21.69 13.61
CA GLU A 210 10.21 22.02 13.22
C GLU A 210 10.20 23.16 12.18
N PRO A 211 9.70 22.91 10.95
CA PRO A 211 9.31 21.61 10.41
C PRO A 211 10.52 20.70 10.12
N SER A 212 10.28 19.39 10.07
CA SER A 212 11.30 18.37 9.81
C SER A 212 11.70 18.29 8.33
N GLN A 213 10.84 18.78 7.44
CA GLN A 213 11.08 18.85 6.00
C GLN A 213 10.53 20.17 5.44
N THR A 214 11.24 20.75 4.48
CA THR A 214 10.79 21.93 3.71
C THR A 214 11.17 21.77 2.25
N PHE A 215 10.35 22.32 1.35
CA PHE A 215 10.67 22.42 -0.07
C PHE A 215 11.03 23.86 -0.41
N ILE A 216 12.27 24.07 -0.85
CA ILE A 216 12.80 25.39 -1.19
C ILE A 216 12.85 25.52 -2.71
N ASP A 217 12.31 26.62 -3.23
CA ASP A 217 12.41 26.94 -4.65
C ASP A 217 13.88 27.19 -5.00
N ALA A 218 14.42 26.39 -5.92
CA ALA A 218 15.82 26.49 -6.32
C ALA A 218 16.15 27.82 -7.02
N SER A 219 15.16 28.51 -7.61
CA SER A 219 15.33 29.75 -8.37
C SER A 219 15.31 31.00 -7.49
N THR A 220 14.49 30.98 -6.42
CA THR A 220 14.32 32.14 -5.53
C THR A 220 15.00 31.96 -4.18
N GLY A 221 15.23 30.72 -3.75
CA GLY A 221 15.73 30.39 -2.41
C GLY A 221 14.68 30.52 -1.30
N GLU A 222 13.42 30.74 -1.69
CA GLU A 222 12.29 30.94 -0.79
C GLU A 222 11.56 29.62 -0.49
N ASP A 223 10.80 29.61 0.61
CA ASP A 223 9.90 28.49 0.90
C ASP A 223 8.75 28.42 -0.11
N LEU A 224 8.48 27.24 -0.66
CA LEU A 224 7.37 27.06 -1.58
C LEU A 224 6.00 27.18 -0.92
N PHE A 225 5.87 26.74 0.33
CA PHE A 225 4.57 26.58 0.99
C PHE A 225 4.45 27.29 2.34
N GLY A 226 5.58 27.70 2.92
CA GLY A 226 5.65 28.35 4.22
C GLY A 226 5.53 27.38 5.41
N PRO A 227 5.86 27.82 6.63
CA PRO A 227 6.02 26.94 7.79
C PRO A 227 4.74 26.19 8.19
N GLU A 228 3.56 26.79 8.02
CA GLU A 228 2.29 26.15 8.39
C GLU A 228 1.94 24.93 7.51
N HIS A 229 2.37 24.92 6.24
CA HIS A 229 2.09 23.79 5.34
C HIS A 229 2.74 22.48 5.80
N TYR A 230 3.89 22.60 6.47
CA TYR A 230 4.64 21.45 6.96
C TYR A 230 4.27 21.06 8.39
N ARG A 231 3.48 21.88 9.08
CA ARG A 231 2.98 21.55 10.41
C ARG A 231 1.80 20.59 10.29
N LEU A 232 1.74 19.64 11.22
CA LEU A 232 0.52 18.90 11.44
C LEU A 232 -0.60 19.91 11.79
N ALA A 233 -1.76 19.76 11.14
CA ALA A 233 -2.87 20.67 11.36
C ALA A 233 -3.16 20.80 12.87
N PRO A 234 -3.45 22.01 13.36
CA PRO A 234 -3.76 22.22 14.77
C PRO A 234 -4.91 21.30 15.17
N THR A 235 -4.88 20.86 16.43
CA THR A 235 -5.86 19.93 16.94
C THR A 235 -6.68 20.55 18.07
N VAL A 236 -7.99 20.30 18.07
CA VAL A 236 -8.90 20.80 19.11
C VAL A 236 -9.34 19.66 20.03
N ALA A 237 -9.51 20.00 21.32
CA ALA A 237 -10.06 19.06 22.30
C ALA A 237 -11.46 18.62 21.87
N VAL A 238 -11.75 17.34 22.04
CA VAL A 238 -13.09 16.82 21.86
C VAL A 238 -13.93 17.07 23.11
N THR A 239 -15.17 17.51 22.92
CA THR A 239 -16.16 17.56 24.01
C THR A 239 -16.73 16.16 24.23
N LYS A 240 -16.64 15.66 25.47
CA LYS A 240 -17.26 14.41 25.88
C LYS A 240 -18.78 14.46 25.65
N PRO A 241 -19.39 13.54 24.88
CA PRO A 241 -20.83 13.50 24.70
C PRO A 241 -21.54 13.18 26.02
N GLU A 242 -22.77 13.69 26.21
CA GLU A 242 -23.59 13.35 27.37
C GLU A 242 -23.84 11.84 27.43
N LYS A 243 -23.61 11.24 28.61
CA LYS A 243 -23.77 9.80 28.84
C LYS A 243 -25.25 9.41 28.72
N ASP A 244 -25.63 8.75 27.65
CA ASP A 244 -26.77 7.83 27.72
C ASP A 244 -26.33 6.60 28.52
N ARG A 245 -26.95 6.45 29.70
CA ARG A 245 -26.55 5.51 30.75
C ARG A 245 -27.00 4.07 30.47
N GLN A 246 -26.45 3.45 29.44
CA GLN A 246 -26.46 1.99 29.36
C GLN A 246 -25.00 1.52 29.26
N GLN A 247 -24.51 0.95 30.36
CA GLN A 247 -23.33 0.10 30.30
C GLN A 247 -23.75 -1.13 29.50
N ILE A 248 -23.27 -1.20 28.27
CA ILE A 248 -23.51 -2.32 27.39
C ILE A 248 -22.48 -3.40 27.76
N GLU A 249 -22.95 -4.51 28.35
CA GLU A 249 -22.08 -5.61 28.79
C GLU A 249 -21.66 -6.52 27.63
N ASN A 250 -22.44 -6.55 26.55
CA ASN A 250 -22.20 -7.40 25.38
C ASN A 250 -21.90 -6.55 24.13
N ILE A 251 -20.81 -6.88 23.45
CA ILE A 251 -20.40 -6.20 22.20
C ILE A 251 -21.45 -6.28 21.10
N PHE A 252 -22.26 -7.34 21.06
CA PHE A 252 -23.32 -7.48 20.06
C PHE A 252 -24.45 -6.48 20.30
N ASP A 253 -24.78 -6.16 21.56
CA ASP A 253 -25.75 -5.12 21.89
C ASP A 253 -25.22 -3.72 21.51
N LEU A 254 -23.90 -3.50 21.62
CA LEU A 254 -23.25 -2.24 21.22
C LEU A 254 -23.36 -2.00 19.72
N LEU A 255 -23.31 -3.07 18.94
CA LEU A 255 -23.36 -3.04 17.49
C LEU A 255 -24.80 -3.13 16.96
N ASP A 256 -25.82 -3.12 17.84
CA ASP A 256 -27.24 -3.36 17.51
C ASP A 256 -27.40 -4.63 16.64
N TRP A 257 -26.71 -5.69 17.07
CA TRP A 257 -26.53 -6.89 16.27
C TRP A 257 -27.80 -7.74 16.20
N ASP A 258 -28.24 -8.01 14.98
CA ASP A 258 -29.41 -8.84 14.73
C ASP A 258 -29.00 -10.30 14.47
N GLU A 259 -29.03 -11.13 15.52
CA GLU A 259 -28.74 -12.57 15.44
C GLU A 259 -29.73 -13.34 14.53
N GLU A 260 -30.91 -12.78 14.25
CA GLU A 260 -31.88 -13.42 13.35
C GLU A 260 -31.56 -13.16 11.88
N LYS A 261 -30.88 -12.06 11.55
CA LYS A 261 -30.51 -11.72 10.16
C LYS A 261 -29.14 -12.25 9.74
N PHE A 262 -28.19 -12.34 10.66
CA PHE A 262 -26.81 -12.72 10.34
C PHE A 262 -26.48 -14.17 10.75
N VAL A 263 -25.58 -14.80 10.00
CA VAL A 263 -25.01 -16.12 10.31
C VAL A 263 -23.50 -16.03 10.35
N LYS A 264 -22.91 -16.67 11.37
CA LYS A 264 -21.46 -16.81 11.50
C LYS A 264 -20.93 -17.81 10.47
N VAL A 265 -20.08 -17.35 9.56
CA VAL A 265 -19.50 -18.16 8.48
C VAL A 265 -18.06 -18.59 8.75
N ALA A 266 -17.34 -17.88 9.61
CA ALA A 266 -16.01 -18.27 10.05
C ALA A 266 -15.72 -17.77 11.46
N GLU A 267 -14.91 -18.53 12.18
CA GLU A 267 -14.32 -18.17 13.46
C GLU A 267 -12.88 -18.66 13.48
N SER A 268 -11.97 -17.80 13.92
CA SER A 268 -10.57 -18.11 14.12
C SER A 268 -10.11 -17.46 15.41
N GLU A 269 -9.18 -18.09 16.12
CA GLU A 269 -8.65 -17.54 17.35
C GLU A 269 -7.12 -17.66 17.39
N ASP A 270 -6.46 -16.68 18.00
CA ASP A 270 -5.04 -16.75 18.33
C ASP A 270 -4.84 -16.67 19.85
N GLY A 271 -3.63 -16.41 20.34
CA GLY A 271 -3.37 -16.34 21.78
C GLY A 271 -4.09 -15.19 22.51
N TYR A 272 -4.60 -14.20 21.79
CA TYR A 272 -5.10 -12.92 22.31
C TYR A 272 -6.54 -12.62 21.87
N GLU A 273 -6.86 -12.84 20.59
CA GLU A 273 -8.09 -12.40 19.92
C GLU A 273 -8.92 -13.59 19.40
N ILE A 274 -10.25 -13.45 19.45
CA ILE A 274 -11.21 -14.27 18.70
C ILE A 274 -11.73 -13.40 17.56
N ARG A 275 -11.56 -13.85 16.33
CA ARG A 275 -12.04 -13.18 15.10
C ARG A 275 -13.19 -13.97 14.51
N MET A 276 -14.34 -13.32 14.40
CA MET A 276 -15.59 -13.87 13.86
C MET A 276 -15.96 -13.13 12.57
N LYS A 277 -16.53 -13.86 11.62
CA LYS A 277 -17.07 -13.34 10.36
C LYS A 277 -18.53 -13.73 10.22
N PHE A 278 -19.36 -12.77 9.85
CA PHE A 278 -20.80 -12.91 9.72
C PHE A 278 -21.29 -12.39 8.38
N VAL A 279 -22.34 -12.99 7.84
CA VAL A 279 -23.00 -12.60 6.58
C VAL A 279 -24.52 -12.67 6.75
N PRO A 280 -25.32 -11.91 5.98
CA PRO A 280 -26.77 -12.06 5.95
C PRO A 280 -27.20 -13.48 5.55
N LYS A 281 -28.29 -13.98 6.15
CA LYS A 281 -28.83 -15.31 5.82
C LYS A 281 -29.23 -15.46 4.36
N GLU A 282 -29.65 -14.37 3.74
CA GLU A 282 -30.08 -14.30 2.35
C GLU A 282 -28.92 -14.62 1.40
N GLU A 283 -27.70 -14.15 1.69
CA GLU A 283 -26.49 -14.41 0.87
C GLU A 283 -26.01 -15.87 0.95
N LEU A 284 -26.40 -16.61 1.99
CA LEU A 284 -26.08 -18.05 2.10
C LEU A 284 -27.02 -18.93 1.25
N GLN A 285 -28.15 -18.41 0.79
CA GLN A 285 -29.07 -19.15 -0.08
C GLN A 285 -28.69 -19.01 -1.56
N GLU A 286 -27.94 -17.97 -1.90
CA GLU A 286 -27.30 -17.78 -3.19
C GLU A 286 -25.93 -18.47 -3.21
N GLU A 287 -25.88 -19.79 -3.05
CA GLU A 287 -24.71 -20.54 -3.54
C GLU A 287 -24.71 -20.42 -5.07
N LEU A 288 -24.13 -19.32 -5.56
CA LEU A 288 -23.77 -19.17 -6.96
C LEU A 288 -22.97 -20.41 -7.33
N GLU A 289 -23.48 -21.19 -8.28
CA GLU A 289 -22.70 -22.22 -8.98
C GLU A 289 -21.46 -21.52 -9.52
N LYS A 290 -20.35 -21.60 -8.78
CA LYS A 290 -19.08 -20.98 -9.17
C LYS A 290 -18.66 -21.64 -10.47
N LYS A 291 -18.83 -20.93 -11.58
CA LYS A 291 -18.17 -21.28 -12.82
C LYS A 291 -16.69 -21.03 -12.60
N ASP A 292 -15.84 -21.98 -13.00
CA ASP A 292 -14.41 -21.74 -13.16
C ASP A 292 -14.24 -20.67 -14.26
N THR A 293 -14.28 -19.41 -13.86
CA THR A 293 -13.99 -18.25 -14.69
C THR A 293 -12.51 -17.89 -14.51
N TYR A 294 -12.01 -17.10 -15.46
CA TYR A 294 -10.64 -16.61 -15.46
C TYR A 294 -10.60 -15.10 -15.17
N LEU A 295 -11.66 -14.54 -14.58
CA LEU A 295 -11.73 -13.11 -14.30
C LEU A 295 -10.99 -12.79 -13.01
N MET A 296 -10.40 -11.60 -12.96
CA MET A 296 -9.67 -11.09 -11.81
C MET A 296 -10.60 -10.91 -10.62
N ASP A 297 -11.84 -10.46 -10.84
CA ASP A 297 -12.81 -10.28 -9.77
C ASP A 297 -13.16 -11.61 -9.09
N ASP A 298 -13.42 -12.65 -9.88
CA ASP A 298 -13.72 -14.00 -9.36
C ASP A 298 -12.52 -14.60 -8.60
N PHE A 299 -11.30 -14.32 -9.09
CA PHE A 299 -10.06 -14.70 -8.40
C PHE A 299 -9.92 -13.97 -7.06
N CYS A 300 -10.13 -12.65 -7.05
CA CYS A 300 -10.15 -11.85 -5.84
C CYS A 300 -11.21 -12.35 -4.85
N GLU A 301 -12.42 -12.70 -5.29
CA GLU A 301 -13.46 -13.31 -4.44
C GLU A 301 -13.06 -14.67 -3.84
N LYS A 302 -12.31 -15.48 -4.60
CA LYS A 302 -11.78 -16.76 -4.13
C LYS A 302 -10.69 -16.58 -3.07
N HIS A 303 -9.72 -15.69 -3.32
CA HIS A 303 -8.52 -15.56 -2.49
C HIS A 303 -8.66 -14.52 -1.37
N LEU A 304 -9.61 -13.60 -1.48
CA LEU A 304 -9.98 -12.65 -0.45
C LEU A 304 -11.37 -13.01 0.07
N PRO A 305 -11.48 -13.77 1.19
CA PRO A 305 -12.77 -14.19 1.73
C PRO A 305 -13.72 -13.04 2.09
N MET A 306 -13.22 -11.80 2.14
CA MET A 306 -14.02 -10.60 2.33
C MET A 306 -14.81 -10.17 1.10
N LEU A 307 -14.35 -10.53 -0.09
CA LEU A 307 -15.02 -10.25 -1.36
C LEU A 307 -16.02 -11.35 -1.75
N LYS A 308 -15.93 -12.54 -1.14
CA LYS A 308 -16.88 -13.64 -1.36
C LYS A 308 -18.34 -13.25 -1.06
N TYR A 309 -18.54 -12.25 -0.20
CA TYR A 309 -19.86 -11.84 0.28
C TYR A 309 -20.02 -10.34 0.02
N ASP A 310 -21.18 -9.97 -0.50
CA ASP A 310 -21.51 -8.56 -0.72
C ASP A 310 -21.59 -7.83 0.63
N ASN A 311 -22.12 -8.48 1.66
CA ASN A 311 -22.18 -7.92 3.01
C ASN A 311 -21.45 -8.79 4.04
N LEU A 312 -20.15 -8.54 4.22
CA LEU A 312 -19.37 -9.18 5.27
C LEU A 312 -19.25 -8.27 6.50
N VAL A 313 -19.55 -8.81 7.68
CA VAL A 313 -19.17 -8.18 8.95
C VAL A 313 -18.09 -9.01 9.65
N GLY A 314 -16.94 -8.38 9.90
CA GLY A 314 -15.85 -8.91 10.71
C GLY A 314 -15.83 -8.28 12.10
N ILE A 315 -15.80 -9.12 13.13
CA ILE A 315 -15.74 -8.71 14.54
C ILE A 315 -14.58 -9.42 15.22
N GLY A 316 -13.69 -8.67 15.86
CA GLY A 316 -12.58 -9.18 16.65
C GLY A 316 -12.72 -8.78 18.11
N VAL A 317 -12.63 -9.74 19.03
CA VAL A 317 -12.75 -9.52 20.48
C VAL A 317 -11.59 -10.10 21.25
N GLU A 318 -11.19 -9.44 22.34
CA GLU A 318 -10.17 -9.96 23.25
C GLU A 318 -10.72 -11.12 24.09
N LYS A 319 -10.00 -12.24 24.13
CA LYS A 319 -10.43 -13.47 24.83
C LYS A 319 -10.79 -13.29 26.30
N SER A 320 -10.00 -12.51 27.02
CA SER A 320 -10.11 -12.35 28.48
C SER A 320 -11.25 -11.45 28.91
N THR A 321 -11.49 -10.38 28.15
CA THR A 321 -12.38 -9.29 28.56
C THR A 321 -13.60 -9.13 27.67
N ASN A 322 -13.66 -9.87 26.55
CA ASN A 322 -14.67 -9.73 25.51
C ASN A 322 -14.76 -8.30 24.93
N LYS A 323 -13.68 -7.51 25.08
CA LYS A 323 -13.60 -6.15 24.54
C LYS A 323 -13.45 -6.20 23.02
N LEU A 324 -14.11 -5.27 22.34
CA LEU A 324 -13.95 -5.09 20.91
C LEU A 324 -12.52 -4.62 20.58
N LEU A 325 -11.85 -5.38 19.74
CA LEU A 325 -10.54 -5.03 19.20
C LEU A 325 -10.67 -4.51 17.76
N ARG A 326 -11.59 -5.10 16.98
CA ARG A 326 -11.75 -4.81 15.54
C ARG A 326 -13.20 -4.92 15.13
N TYR A 327 -13.65 -3.97 14.32
CA TYR A 327 -14.92 -4.05 13.62
C TYR A 327 -14.73 -3.61 12.17
N MET A 328 -15.30 -4.37 11.25
CA MET A 328 -15.32 -4.05 9.83
C MET A 328 -16.66 -4.48 9.27
N LYS A 329 -17.36 -3.58 8.59
CA LYS A 329 -18.53 -3.91 7.79
C LYS A 329 -18.23 -3.55 6.34
N TRP A 330 -18.23 -4.56 5.49
CA TRP A 330 -18.25 -4.42 4.05
C TRP A 330 -19.70 -4.48 3.59
N SER A 331 -20.12 -3.55 2.74
CA SER A 331 -21.44 -3.51 2.12
C SER A 331 -21.37 -2.71 0.83
N PRO A 332 -21.99 -3.14 -0.28
CA PRO A 332 -22.01 -2.37 -1.51
C PRO A 332 -22.77 -1.05 -1.31
N ASP A 333 -22.38 -0.02 -2.06
CA ASP A 333 -22.96 1.33 -2.03
C ASP A 333 -24.46 1.42 -2.42
N LYS A 334 -25.13 0.28 -2.61
CA LYS A 334 -26.49 0.16 -3.12
C LYS A 334 -27.59 0.40 -2.07
N GLU A 335 -27.26 0.44 -0.77
CA GLU A 335 -28.24 0.75 0.27
C GLU A 335 -28.56 2.26 0.30
N GLU A 336 -29.83 2.63 0.54
CA GLU A 336 -30.21 4.00 0.84
C GLU A 336 -29.45 4.49 2.08
N LYS A 337 -28.32 5.14 1.86
CA LYS A 337 -27.48 5.65 2.95
C LYS A 337 -28.24 6.75 3.67
N ILE A 338 -28.52 6.56 4.96
CA ILE A 338 -28.85 7.68 5.84
C ILE A 338 -27.61 8.57 5.89
N ILE A 339 -27.65 9.67 5.14
CA ILE A 339 -26.56 10.65 5.13
C ILE A 339 -26.70 11.48 6.40
N LEU A 340 -25.94 11.09 7.42
CA LEU A 340 -25.77 11.91 8.62
C LEU A 340 -24.95 13.15 8.27
N SER A 341 -25.26 14.28 8.90
CA SER A 341 -24.37 15.42 8.88
C SER A 341 -23.05 15.08 9.58
N ARG A 342 -21.99 15.80 9.25
CA ARG A 342 -20.66 15.60 9.84
C ARG A 342 -20.65 15.71 11.36
N GLU A 343 -21.42 16.64 11.92
CA GLU A 343 -21.59 16.80 13.37
C GLU A 343 -22.28 15.58 14.00
N GLN A 344 -23.28 15.02 13.32
CA GLN A 344 -23.96 13.80 13.78
C GLN A 344 -23.04 12.58 13.69
N CYS A 345 -22.24 12.44 12.63
CA CYS A 345 -21.22 11.40 12.53
C CYS A 345 -20.20 11.51 13.67
N LEU A 346 -19.67 12.71 13.92
CA LEU A 346 -18.72 12.97 14.99
C LEU A 346 -19.32 12.61 16.35
N TYR A 347 -20.54 13.08 16.65
CA TYR A 347 -21.21 12.80 17.90
C TYR A 347 -21.39 11.29 18.13
N LYS A 348 -21.87 10.55 17.11
CA LYS A 348 -22.02 9.09 17.19
C LYS A 348 -20.70 8.36 17.39
N ALA A 349 -19.64 8.77 16.66
CA ALA A 349 -18.32 8.17 16.79
C ALA A 349 -17.77 8.33 18.22
N LEU A 350 -17.94 9.52 18.82
CA LEU A 350 -17.49 9.79 20.18
C LEU A 350 -18.27 9.01 21.24
N GLN A 351 -19.59 8.88 21.05
CA GLN A 351 -20.41 8.05 21.93
C GLN A 351 -19.94 6.59 21.90
N PHE A 352 -19.69 6.05 20.70
CA PHE A 352 -19.16 4.70 20.54
C PHE A 352 -17.77 4.54 21.20
N LEU A 353 -16.85 5.48 20.94
CA LEU A 353 -15.49 5.41 21.49
C LEU A 353 -15.49 5.46 23.03
N GLU A 354 -16.31 6.31 23.65
CA GLU A 354 -16.45 6.37 25.11
C GLU A 354 -17.05 5.09 25.73
N GLN A 355 -17.81 4.31 24.94
CA GLN A 355 -18.35 3.03 25.38
C GLN A 355 -17.31 1.91 25.28
N VAL A 356 -16.48 1.89 24.24
CA VAL A 356 -15.44 0.86 24.03
C VAL A 356 -14.18 1.13 24.85
N ILE A 357 -13.77 2.40 24.92
CA ILE A 357 -12.57 2.88 25.61
C ILE A 357 -13.03 3.95 26.61
N PRO A 358 -13.13 3.62 27.90
CA PRO A 358 -13.49 4.59 28.92
C PRO A 358 -12.59 5.82 28.87
N ASP A 359 -13.21 7.01 28.83
CA ASP A 359 -12.54 8.30 28.80
C ASP A 359 -11.67 8.54 27.54
N ALA A 360 -12.00 7.87 26.42
CA ALA A 360 -11.36 8.08 25.12
C ALA A 360 -11.26 9.56 24.71
N THR A 361 -12.27 10.37 25.05
CA THR A 361 -12.28 11.80 24.71
C THR A 361 -11.21 12.64 25.40
N GLU A 362 -10.59 12.14 26.48
CA GLU A 362 -9.46 12.80 27.13
C GLU A 362 -8.18 12.73 26.29
N TYR A 363 -8.07 11.70 25.44
CA TYR A 363 -6.89 11.40 24.63
C TYR A 363 -7.09 11.68 23.14
N LEU A 364 -8.32 12.01 22.74
CA LEU A 364 -8.69 12.30 21.36
C LEU A 364 -8.66 13.79 21.05
N ARG A 365 -8.10 14.13 19.89
CA ARG A 365 -8.15 15.48 19.32
C ARG A 365 -8.69 15.42 17.89
N LEU A 366 -9.30 16.52 17.47
CA LEU A 366 -9.78 16.70 16.09
C LEU A 366 -8.86 17.63 15.33
N LEU A 367 -8.48 17.26 14.11
CA LEU A 367 -7.79 18.17 13.19
C LEU A 367 -8.73 19.32 12.82
N ASP A 368 -8.26 20.56 13.04
CA ASP A 368 -9.04 21.80 12.88
C ASP A 368 -9.12 22.22 11.41
N ASP A 369 -8.02 22.06 10.66
CA ASP A 369 -7.90 22.39 9.24
C ASP A 369 -7.98 21.12 8.38
N TYR A 370 -9.19 20.58 8.28
CA TYR A 370 -9.48 19.38 7.49
C TYR A 370 -9.90 19.80 6.09
N ASP A 371 -9.08 19.49 5.08
CA ASP A 371 -9.51 19.52 3.68
C ASP A 371 -9.96 18.12 3.24
N GLU A 372 -11.09 18.04 2.53
CA GLU A 372 -11.84 16.80 2.30
C GLU A 372 -11.16 15.84 1.30
N GLU A 373 -10.25 16.34 0.46
CA GLU A 373 -9.65 15.56 -0.63
C GLU A 373 -8.40 14.76 -0.22
N ASP A 374 -7.68 15.16 0.84
CA ASP A 374 -6.30 14.68 1.08
C ASP A 374 -6.08 13.82 2.35
N SER A 375 -7.10 13.60 3.20
CA SER A 375 -6.90 12.81 4.44
C SER A 375 -8.08 11.89 4.81
N PRO A 376 -7.83 10.59 5.05
CA PRO A 376 -8.89 9.62 5.38
C PRO A 376 -9.39 9.71 6.84
N GLY A 377 -8.93 10.64 7.67
CA GLY A 377 -9.34 10.70 9.08
C GLY A 377 -9.22 12.07 9.75
N ARG A 378 -10.21 12.41 10.60
CA ARG A 378 -10.27 13.67 11.39
C ARG A 378 -9.73 13.54 12.82
N PHE A 379 -9.55 12.31 13.31
CA PHE A 379 -9.09 12.04 14.67
C PHE A 379 -7.59 11.83 14.70
N CYS A 380 -6.95 12.38 15.71
CA CYS A 380 -5.61 11.96 16.14
C CYS A 380 -5.67 11.68 17.64
N PHE A 381 -4.92 10.66 18.06
CA PHE A 381 -4.65 10.45 19.48
C PHE A 381 -3.51 11.39 19.86
N THR A 382 -3.59 12.02 21.03
CA THR A 382 -2.39 12.63 21.61
C THR A 382 -1.41 11.52 21.94
N ASP A 383 -0.18 11.61 21.43
CA ASP A 383 0.89 10.74 21.89
C ASP A 383 0.97 10.77 23.42
N MET A 384 1.01 9.59 24.04
CA MET A 384 1.27 9.43 25.48
C MET A 384 2.71 9.75 25.83
#